data_AF-A0A1E1MGG6-F1
#
_entry.id   AF-A0A1E1MGG6-F1
#
_cell.length_a   1.000
_cell.length_b   1.000
_cell.length_c   1.000
_cell.angle_alpha   90.00
_cell.angle_beta   90.00
_cell.angle_gamma   90.00
#
_symmetry.space_group_name_H-M   'P 1'
#
loop_
_entity.id
_entity.type
_entity.pdbx_description
1 polymer ?
#
loop_
_entity_poly.entity_id
_entity_poly.type
_entity_poly.pdbx_seq_one_letter_code
_entity_poly.pdbx_strand_id
1 'polypeptide(L)'
;MHSRRQTIEFLITHEVSEMVDTTNSANWPTLDIPKEELLKRLVMFKKEALFLLYRLADCTAGLTETPEIRFKQSEFLDSLSSDELADLGVIVEVMGHGFFTMTKNALLESGLLNNMAPLPANASHLYTPISTPIEDLRTDHWIRECMCVFEDLVQKYGPAFAYAYIEGSNDRMRRPDLWARLQMQHGLDNMNAYEMGYTMSYASLQSVVWRVFCRRVECSLQDSWKIARERVEAQMQGYKV
;
A
#
# COMPACT_ATOMS: atom_id res chain seq x y z
N MET A 1 -11.85 12.84 14.20
CA MET A 1 -12.11 11.45 13.75
C MET A 1 -12.56 11.60 12.32
N HIS A 2 -11.68 11.34 11.36
CA HIS A 2 -12.02 11.46 9.94
C HIS A 2 -13.00 10.35 9.57
N SER A 3 -14.01 10.69 8.77
CA SER A 3 -14.94 9.68 8.27
C SER A 3 -14.23 8.80 7.22
N ARG A 4 -14.64 7.53 7.10
CA ARG A 4 -14.12 6.62 6.06
C ARG A 4 -14.20 7.24 4.66
N ARG A 5 -15.28 7.99 4.42
CA ARG A 5 -15.50 8.72 3.17
C ARG A 5 -14.40 9.75 2.90
N GLN A 6 -14.06 10.58 3.89
CA GLN A 6 -13.00 11.59 3.76
C GLN A 6 -11.63 10.94 3.52
N THR A 7 -11.34 9.84 4.21
CA THR A 7 -10.10 9.06 3.98
C THR A 7 -10.03 8.52 2.55
N ILE A 8 -11.13 7.99 2.02
CA ILE A 8 -11.20 7.50 0.64
C ILE A 8 -11.01 8.65 -0.35
N GLU A 9 -11.74 9.76 -0.16
CA GLU A 9 -11.64 10.94 -1.02
C GLU A 9 -10.21 11.50 -1.06
N PHE A 10 -9.54 11.59 0.10
CA PHE A 10 -8.13 11.95 0.20
C PHE A 10 -7.25 11.01 -0.62
N LEU A 11 -7.31 9.70 -0.33
CA LEU A 11 -6.40 8.72 -0.93
C LEU A 11 -6.57 8.62 -2.45
N ILE A 12 -7.80 8.71 -2.97
CA ILE A 12 -8.08 8.69 -4.41
C ILE A 12 -7.33 9.79 -5.17
N THR A 13 -7.22 10.97 -4.55
CA THR A 13 -6.59 12.16 -5.14
C THR A 13 -5.12 12.32 -4.78
N HIS A 14 -4.62 11.52 -3.83
CA HIS A 14 -3.24 11.60 -3.38
C HIS A 14 -2.31 10.85 -4.33
N GLU A 15 -1.08 11.35 -4.48
CA GLU A 15 -0.03 10.74 -5.32
C GLU A 15 0.33 9.29 -4.93
N VAL A 16 -0.05 8.84 -3.71
CA VAL A 16 0.21 7.46 -3.27
C VAL A 16 -0.60 6.47 -4.09
N SER A 17 -1.78 6.88 -4.57
CA SER A 17 -2.64 6.03 -5.39
C SER A 17 -2.60 6.43 -6.86
N GLU A 18 -1.62 7.24 -7.30
CA GLU A 18 -1.57 7.73 -8.67
C GLU A 18 -1.41 6.58 -9.68
N MET A 19 -2.26 6.59 -10.70
CA MET A 19 -2.29 5.56 -11.74
C MET A 19 -2.11 6.14 -13.14
N VAL A 20 -2.21 7.47 -13.29
CA VAL A 20 -1.97 8.15 -14.55
C VAL A 20 -0.48 8.45 -14.65
N ASP A 21 0.29 7.44 -15.05
CA ASP A 21 1.73 7.62 -15.26
C ASP A 21 1.97 8.29 -16.61
N THR A 22 2.59 9.48 -16.61
CA THR A 22 3.07 10.16 -17.82
C THR A 22 4.30 9.47 -18.45
N THR A 23 4.94 8.54 -17.74
CA THR A 23 6.21 7.89 -18.14
C THR A 23 6.07 6.45 -18.63
N ASN A 24 4.85 5.86 -18.62
CA ASN A 24 4.56 4.46 -19.00
C ASN A 24 5.44 3.41 -18.29
N SER A 25 6.06 3.75 -17.16
CA SER A 25 7.09 2.91 -16.52
C SER A 25 6.48 1.85 -15.61
N ALA A 26 5.35 2.16 -14.97
CA ALA A 26 4.75 1.30 -13.96
C ALA A 26 3.63 0.37 -14.48
N ASN A 27 3.23 0.53 -15.74
CA ASN A 27 2.30 -0.38 -16.44
C ASN A 27 0.97 -0.63 -15.69
N TRP A 28 0.41 0.44 -15.10
CA TRP A 28 -0.86 0.42 -14.38
C TRP A 28 -2.06 0.11 -15.29
N PRO A 29 -3.14 -0.47 -14.74
CA PRO A 29 -4.39 -0.64 -15.48
C PRO A 29 -4.83 0.66 -16.13
N THR A 30 -5.06 0.63 -17.43
CA THR A 30 -5.48 1.80 -18.21
C THR A 30 -6.37 1.40 -19.37
N LEU A 31 -7.12 2.35 -19.91
CA LEU A 31 -8.02 2.14 -21.04
C LEU A 31 -7.72 3.14 -22.16
N ASP A 32 -7.81 2.69 -23.40
CA ASP A 32 -7.69 3.53 -24.59
C ASP A 32 -9.01 4.29 -24.85
N ILE A 33 -9.27 5.29 -23.99
CA ILE A 33 -10.48 6.14 -24.00
C ILE A 33 -10.09 7.59 -23.67
N PRO A 34 -10.99 8.58 -23.87
CA PRO A 34 -10.69 9.97 -23.54
C PRO A 34 -10.25 10.14 -22.08
N LYS A 35 -9.24 10.99 -21.85
CA LYS A 35 -8.61 11.20 -20.53
C LYS A 35 -9.61 11.52 -19.42
N GLU A 36 -10.60 12.37 -19.68
CA GLU A 36 -11.62 12.72 -18.69
C GLU A 36 -12.47 11.52 -18.26
N GLU A 37 -12.77 10.63 -19.20
CA GLU A 37 -13.53 9.41 -18.94
C GLU A 37 -12.67 8.38 -18.19
N LEU A 38 -11.41 8.21 -18.60
CA LEU A 38 -10.44 7.36 -17.89
C LEU A 38 -10.29 7.79 -16.43
N LEU A 39 -10.13 9.09 -16.16
CA LEU A 39 -10.02 9.62 -14.81
C LEU A 39 -11.23 9.25 -13.94
N LYS A 40 -12.45 9.37 -14.48
CA LYS A 40 -13.66 8.99 -13.74
C LYS A 40 -13.72 7.47 -13.46
N ARG A 41 -13.33 6.63 -14.42
CA ARG A 41 -13.27 5.16 -14.24
C ARG A 41 -12.21 4.76 -13.20
N LEU A 42 -11.04 5.39 -13.23
CA LEU A 42 -9.99 5.20 -12.23
C LEU A 42 -10.47 5.61 -10.83
N VAL A 43 -11.20 6.72 -10.71
CA VAL A 43 -11.81 7.12 -9.43
C VAL A 43 -12.79 6.07 -8.92
N MET A 44 -13.61 5.49 -9.79
CA MET A 44 -14.53 4.41 -9.42
C MET A 44 -13.78 3.15 -8.96
N PHE A 45 -12.77 2.72 -9.74
CA PHE A 45 -11.90 1.59 -9.39
C PHE A 45 -11.26 1.79 -8.01
N LYS A 46 -10.55 2.90 -7.81
CA LYS A 46 -9.88 3.21 -6.54
C LYS A 46 -10.87 3.20 -5.37
N LYS A 47 -12.07 3.75 -5.57
CA LYS A 47 -13.12 3.77 -4.55
C LYS A 47 -13.58 2.37 -4.16
N GLU A 48 -13.88 1.51 -5.14
CA GLU A 48 -14.29 0.11 -4.91
C GLU A 48 -13.17 -0.69 -4.22
N ALA A 49 -11.93 -0.55 -4.69
CA ALA A 49 -10.78 -1.23 -4.12
C ALA A 49 -10.46 -0.77 -2.69
N LEU A 50 -10.57 0.54 -2.39
CA LEU A 50 -10.41 1.06 -1.02
C LEU A 50 -11.55 0.60 -0.09
N PHE A 51 -12.77 0.40 -0.60
CA PHE A 51 -13.84 -0.23 0.18
C PHE A 51 -13.54 -1.70 0.50
N LEU A 52 -12.96 -2.45 -0.44
CA LEU A 52 -12.49 -3.82 -0.19
C LEU A 52 -11.40 -3.85 0.90
N LEU A 53 -10.46 -2.91 0.88
CA LEU A 53 -9.45 -2.77 1.94
C LEU A 53 -10.07 -2.50 3.32
N TYR A 54 -11.12 -1.66 3.41
CA TYR A 54 -11.85 -1.49 4.67
C TYR A 54 -12.52 -2.79 5.12
N ARG A 55 -13.15 -3.54 4.20
CA ARG A 55 -13.78 -4.83 4.54
C ARG A 55 -12.75 -5.85 5.06
N LEU A 56 -11.55 -5.88 4.47
CA LEU A 56 -10.44 -6.73 4.93
C LEU A 56 -9.97 -6.34 6.34
N ALA A 57 -9.83 -5.05 6.63
CA ALA A 57 -9.47 -4.60 7.97
C ALA A 57 -10.57 -4.91 9.00
N ASP A 58 -11.84 -4.64 8.63
CA ASP A 58 -13.01 -4.81 9.48
C ASP A 58 -13.27 -6.27 9.88
N CYS A 59 -12.87 -7.25 9.05
CA CYS A 59 -13.05 -8.67 9.39
C CYS A 59 -12.23 -9.11 10.63
N THR A 60 -11.30 -8.26 11.07
CA THR A 60 -10.47 -8.49 12.25
C THR A 60 -10.75 -7.52 13.40
N ALA A 61 -11.80 -6.69 13.27
CA ALA A 61 -12.12 -5.69 14.28
C ALA A 61 -12.37 -6.33 15.66
N GLY A 62 -11.67 -5.84 16.68
CA GLY A 62 -11.75 -6.34 18.05
C GLY A 62 -10.85 -7.53 18.36
N LEU A 63 -10.12 -8.08 17.38
CA LEU A 63 -9.10 -9.10 17.62
C LEU A 63 -7.77 -8.47 17.98
N THR A 64 -7.04 -9.09 18.91
CA THR A 64 -5.72 -8.62 19.38
C THR A 64 -4.61 -9.58 19.01
N GLU A 65 -4.92 -10.86 18.87
CA GLU A 65 -3.94 -11.92 18.63
C GLU A 65 -3.63 -12.06 17.14
N THR A 66 -2.34 -11.94 16.79
CA THR A 66 -1.89 -12.01 15.38
C THR A 66 -2.33 -13.30 14.67
N PRO A 67 -2.26 -14.52 15.28
CA PRO A 67 -2.75 -15.73 14.64
C PRO A 67 -4.24 -15.65 14.25
N GLU A 68 -5.09 -15.13 15.13
CA GLU A 68 -6.53 -15.01 14.89
C GLU A 68 -6.84 -13.97 13.81
N ILE A 69 -6.15 -12.83 13.85
CA ILE A 69 -6.21 -11.78 12.82
C ILE A 69 -5.87 -12.37 11.45
N ARG A 70 -4.73 -13.05 11.33
CA ARG A 70 -4.26 -13.63 10.06
C ARG A 70 -5.19 -14.74 9.56
N PHE A 71 -5.74 -15.55 10.46
CA PHE A 71 -6.73 -16.57 10.12
C PHE A 71 -7.99 -15.94 9.51
N LYS A 72 -8.55 -14.91 10.17
CA LYS A 72 -9.75 -14.20 9.67
C LYS A 72 -9.53 -13.47 8.36
N GLN A 73 -8.35 -12.87 8.18
CA GLN A 73 -7.97 -12.27 6.90
C GLN A 73 -7.89 -13.31 5.79
N SER A 74 -7.30 -14.49 6.05
CA SER A 74 -7.26 -15.58 5.09
C SER A 74 -8.67 -16.06 4.71
N GLU A 75 -9.56 -16.27 5.69
CA GLU A 75 -10.95 -16.65 5.42
C GLU A 75 -11.67 -15.60 4.56
N PHE A 76 -11.46 -14.32 4.84
CA PHE A 76 -12.03 -13.24 4.05
C PHE A 76 -11.50 -13.25 2.61
N LEU A 77 -10.18 -13.34 2.41
CA LEU A 77 -9.57 -13.39 1.07
C LEU A 77 -10.04 -14.62 0.28
N ASP A 78 -10.20 -15.76 0.95
CA ASP A 78 -10.76 -16.97 0.36
C ASP A 78 -12.25 -16.81 -0.01
N SER A 79 -12.98 -15.86 0.57
CA SER A 79 -14.39 -15.58 0.22
C SER A 79 -14.58 -14.62 -0.96
N LEU A 80 -13.55 -13.85 -1.32
CA LEU A 80 -13.64 -12.85 -2.41
C LEU A 80 -13.77 -13.50 -3.79
N SER A 81 -14.28 -12.76 -4.77
CA SER A 81 -14.22 -13.19 -6.18
C SER A 81 -12.81 -13.06 -6.76
N SER A 82 -12.56 -13.56 -7.98
CA SER A 82 -11.29 -13.30 -8.68
C SER A 82 -11.10 -11.82 -8.99
N ASP A 83 -12.19 -11.10 -9.22
CA ASP A 83 -12.18 -9.70 -9.64
C ASP A 83 -11.93 -8.80 -8.42
N GLU A 84 -12.58 -9.08 -7.29
CA GLU A 84 -12.30 -8.41 -6.01
C GLU A 84 -10.85 -8.65 -5.53
N LEU A 85 -10.30 -9.83 -5.77
CA LEU A 85 -8.88 -10.09 -5.47
C LEU A 85 -7.93 -9.35 -6.41
N ALA A 86 -8.28 -9.22 -7.69
CA ALA A 86 -7.51 -8.42 -8.63
C ALA A 86 -7.51 -6.95 -8.20
N ASP A 87 -8.68 -6.41 -7.85
CA ASP A 87 -8.80 -5.03 -7.38
C ASP A 87 -7.96 -4.76 -6.14
N LEU A 88 -8.04 -5.68 -5.16
CA LEU A 88 -7.30 -5.59 -3.91
C LEU A 88 -5.78 -5.68 -4.13
N GLY A 89 -5.32 -6.65 -4.93
CA GLY A 89 -3.90 -6.82 -5.23
C GLY A 89 -3.33 -5.62 -5.98
N VAL A 90 -4.06 -5.14 -6.99
CA VAL A 90 -3.65 -3.99 -7.81
C VAL A 90 -3.62 -2.70 -7.01
N ILE A 91 -4.64 -2.37 -6.22
CA ILE A 91 -4.64 -1.10 -5.47
C ILE A 91 -3.52 -1.05 -4.44
N VAL A 92 -3.20 -2.19 -3.80
CA VAL A 92 -2.11 -2.26 -2.81
C VAL A 92 -0.76 -2.10 -3.48
N GLU A 93 -0.55 -2.72 -4.65
CA GLU A 93 0.68 -2.55 -5.44
C GLU A 93 0.88 -1.10 -5.89
N VAL A 94 -0.20 -0.45 -6.37
CA VAL A 94 -0.19 0.97 -6.73
C VAL A 94 0.19 1.81 -5.51
N MET A 95 -0.40 1.54 -4.35
CA MET A 95 -0.12 2.25 -3.10
C MET A 95 1.32 2.03 -2.62
N GLY A 96 1.86 0.82 -2.74
CA GLY A 96 3.25 0.50 -2.43
C GLY A 96 4.21 1.27 -3.33
N HIS A 97 3.97 1.25 -4.65
CA HIS A 97 4.80 2.00 -5.60
C HIS A 97 4.72 3.52 -5.39
N GLY A 98 3.53 4.04 -5.09
CA GLY A 98 3.33 5.44 -4.72
C GLY A 98 4.15 5.79 -3.48
N PHE A 99 4.08 4.97 -2.43
CA PHE A 99 4.90 5.12 -1.22
C PHE A 99 6.40 5.12 -1.53
N PHE A 100 6.87 4.19 -2.36
CA PHE A 100 8.27 4.12 -2.78
C PHE A 100 8.72 5.41 -3.46
N THR A 101 7.94 5.88 -4.43
CA THR A 101 8.26 7.08 -5.23
C THR A 101 8.28 8.33 -4.36
N MET A 102 7.26 8.51 -3.51
CA MET A 102 7.18 9.61 -2.56
C MET A 102 8.38 9.63 -1.61
N THR A 103 8.69 8.48 -1.01
CA THR A 103 9.79 8.35 -0.04
C THR A 103 11.13 8.64 -0.71
N LYS A 104 11.36 8.10 -1.91
CA LYS A 104 12.58 8.34 -2.68
C LYS A 104 12.74 9.82 -3.03
N ASN A 105 11.69 10.48 -3.49
CA ASN A 105 11.71 11.90 -3.84
C ASN A 105 12.01 12.77 -2.61
N ALA A 106 11.33 12.52 -1.48
CA ALA A 106 11.57 13.29 -0.27
C ALA A 106 12.96 13.03 0.34
N LEU A 107 13.54 11.84 0.18
CA LEU A 107 14.95 11.60 0.51
C LEU A 107 15.92 12.37 -0.39
N LEU A 108 15.66 12.43 -1.69
CA LEU A 108 16.46 13.23 -2.64
C LEU A 108 16.40 14.73 -2.28
N GLU A 109 15.21 15.25 -1.98
CA GLU A 109 14.99 16.63 -1.57
C GLU A 109 15.64 16.97 -0.22
N SER A 110 15.71 15.99 0.69
CA SER A 110 16.34 16.17 2.01
C SER A 110 17.86 16.32 1.98
N GLY A 111 18.52 16.05 0.85
CA GLY A 111 19.97 16.10 0.74
C GLY A 111 20.71 14.94 1.44
N LEU A 112 20.00 14.02 2.12
CA LEU A 112 20.57 12.83 2.77
C LEU A 112 21.30 11.91 1.80
N LEU A 113 20.86 11.86 0.54
CA LEU A 113 21.52 11.10 -0.51
C LEU A 113 22.76 11.81 -1.09
N ASN A 114 22.89 13.12 -0.85
CA ASN A 114 23.88 14.01 -1.46
C ASN A 114 24.92 14.58 -0.47
N ASN A 115 24.98 14.09 0.77
CA ASN A 115 25.94 14.54 1.81
C ASN A 115 25.97 16.07 2.06
N MET A 116 24.86 16.80 1.85
CA MET A 116 24.77 18.23 2.15
C MET A 116 23.58 18.57 3.06
N ALA A 117 23.93 18.98 4.29
CA ALA A 117 23.15 19.82 5.22
C ALA A 117 21.83 19.23 5.83
N PRO A 118 21.30 19.82 6.93
CA PRO A 118 20.38 19.16 7.85
C PRO A 118 18.94 19.10 7.33
N LEU A 119 18.20 18.09 7.82
CA LEU A 119 16.80 17.78 7.46
C LEU A 119 15.95 19.04 7.23
N PRO A 120 15.36 19.25 6.03
CA PRO A 120 14.32 20.25 5.85
C PRO A 120 13.07 19.88 6.68
N ALA A 121 12.42 20.88 7.26
CA ALA A 121 11.21 20.71 8.10
C ALA A 121 10.07 19.97 7.38
N ASN A 122 10.05 19.98 6.04
CA ASN A 122 9.03 19.33 5.23
C ASN A 122 9.24 17.80 5.12
N ALA A 123 10.45 17.27 5.38
CA ALA A 123 10.71 15.83 5.43
C ALA A 123 10.35 15.19 6.79
N SER A 124 9.81 15.96 7.73
CA SER A 124 9.43 15.51 9.09
C SER A 124 8.35 14.41 9.11
N HIS A 125 7.68 14.15 7.99
CA HIS A 125 6.67 13.10 7.88
C HIS A 125 7.26 11.72 7.56
N LEU A 126 8.42 11.66 6.90
CA LEU A 126 9.07 10.40 6.58
C LEU A 126 9.69 9.78 7.83
N TYR A 127 9.52 8.47 7.96
CA TYR A 127 10.30 7.70 8.92
C TYR A 127 11.68 7.42 8.33
N THR A 128 12.71 8.10 8.85
CA THR A 128 14.11 7.71 8.63
C THR A 128 14.71 7.30 9.98
N PRO A 129 14.98 5.99 10.23
CA PRO A 129 15.70 5.60 11.43
C PRO A 129 17.04 6.33 11.52
N ILE A 130 17.42 6.75 12.72
CA ILE A 130 18.74 7.34 13.01
C ILE A 130 19.87 6.32 12.70
N SER A 131 19.52 5.03 12.62
CA SER A 131 20.44 3.90 12.47
C SER A 131 20.54 3.31 11.07
N THR A 132 19.83 3.83 10.05
CA THR A 132 19.92 3.27 8.69
C THR A 132 21.30 3.57 8.08
N PRO A 133 22.09 2.56 7.67
CA PRO A 133 23.34 2.79 6.96
C PRO A 133 23.11 3.63 5.69
N ILE A 134 23.97 4.63 5.47
CA ILE A 134 23.88 5.53 4.30
C ILE A 134 23.95 4.74 2.97
N GLU A 135 24.60 3.58 3.00
CA GLU A 135 24.73 2.67 1.85
C GLU A 135 23.38 2.03 1.46
N ASP A 136 22.51 1.73 2.42
CA ASP A 136 21.18 1.15 2.18
C ASP A 136 20.17 2.19 1.65
N LEU A 137 20.40 3.47 1.95
CA LEU A 137 19.65 4.58 1.37
C LEU A 137 19.99 4.79 -0.12
N ARG A 138 21.20 4.40 -0.55
CA ARG A 138 21.66 4.56 -1.94
C ARG A 138 21.21 3.45 -2.87
N THR A 139 20.91 2.27 -2.36
CA THR A 139 20.56 1.07 -3.15
C THR A 139 19.06 0.85 -3.31
N ASP A 140 18.23 1.81 -2.89
CA ASP A 140 16.76 1.71 -2.77
C ASP A 140 16.27 0.54 -1.89
N HIS A 141 17.17 -0.28 -1.31
CA HIS A 141 16.83 -1.52 -0.61
C HIS A 141 15.93 -1.25 0.59
N TRP A 142 16.34 -0.29 1.42
CA TRP A 142 15.58 0.13 2.59
C TRP A 142 14.19 0.68 2.23
N ILE A 143 14.06 1.39 1.11
CA ILE A 143 12.76 1.91 0.66
C ILE A 143 11.86 0.75 0.21
N ARG A 144 12.41 -0.27 -0.43
CA ARG A 144 11.67 -1.47 -0.84
C ARG A 144 11.20 -2.29 0.36
N GLU A 145 12.04 -2.45 1.38
CA GLU A 145 11.64 -3.07 2.64
C GLU A 145 10.50 -2.31 3.31
N CYS A 146 10.62 -0.98 3.38
CA CYS A 146 9.55 -0.13 3.90
C CYS A 146 8.27 -0.27 3.07
N MET A 147 8.37 -0.36 1.75
CA MET A 147 7.23 -0.58 0.85
C MET A 147 6.53 -1.91 1.16
N CYS A 148 7.27 -3.01 1.30
CA CYS A 148 6.71 -4.32 1.65
C CYS A 148 5.96 -4.29 2.99
N VAL A 149 6.52 -3.60 4.00
CA VAL A 149 5.86 -3.42 5.31
C VAL A 149 4.63 -2.53 5.17
N PHE A 150 4.72 -1.44 4.40
CA PHE A 150 3.62 -0.52 4.16
C PHE A 150 2.42 -1.24 3.52
N GLU A 151 2.65 -2.05 2.49
CA GLU A 151 1.62 -2.86 1.83
C GLU A 151 0.89 -3.80 2.80
N ASP A 152 1.64 -4.56 3.61
CA ASP A 152 1.05 -5.46 4.62
C ASP A 152 0.23 -4.68 5.65
N LEU A 153 0.71 -3.52 6.09
CA LEU A 153 0.01 -2.69 7.06
C LEU A 153 -1.24 -2.01 6.47
N VAL A 154 -1.21 -1.61 5.20
CA VAL A 154 -2.39 -1.13 4.47
C VAL A 154 -3.46 -2.21 4.38
N GLN A 155 -3.07 -3.46 4.12
CA GLN A 155 -4.01 -4.58 4.10
C GLN A 155 -4.49 -4.96 5.50
N LYS A 156 -3.63 -4.84 6.52
CA LYS A 156 -3.97 -5.19 7.90
C LYS A 156 -4.91 -4.18 8.54
N TYR A 157 -4.60 -2.90 8.42
CA TYR A 157 -5.31 -1.81 9.11
C TYR A 157 -6.19 -0.97 8.17
N GLY A 158 -6.17 -1.26 6.88
CA GLY A 158 -7.01 -0.62 5.88
C GLY A 158 -6.54 0.78 5.49
N PRO A 159 -7.38 1.52 4.74
CA PRO A 159 -7.05 2.86 4.24
C PRO A 159 -6.78 3.89 5.34
N ALA A 160 -7.30 3.66 6.56
CA ALA A 160 -7.04 4.51 7.71
C ALA A 160 -5.55 4.56 8.08
N PHE A 161 -4.82 3.46 7.91
CA PHE A 161 -3.38 3.43 8.14
C PHE A 161 -2.61 4.26 7.12
N ALA A 162 -2.86 4.06 5.82
CA ALA A 162 -2.23 4.86 4.77
C ALA A 162 -2.45 6.36 5.00
N TYR A 163 -3.69 6.74 5.28
CA TYR A 163 -4.04 8.12 5.60
C TYR A 163 -3.29 8.67 6.81
N ALA A 164 -3.30 7.93 7.92
CA ALA A 164 -2.60 8.33 9.15
C ALA A 164 -1.09 8.49 8.94
N TYR A 165 -0.50 7.64 8.11
CA TYR A 165 0.93 7.72 7.77
C TYR A 165 1.25 8.93 6.90
N ILE A 166 0.46 9.16 5.84
CA ILE A 166 0.76 10.09 4.75
C ILE A 166 0.37 11.53 5.08
N GLU A 167 -0.86 11.75 5.56
CA GLU A 167 -1.33 13.11 5.87
C GLU A 167 -0.53 13.72 7.04
N GLY A 168 0.07 12.87 7.87
CA GLY A 168 0.66 13.28 9.13
C GLY A 168 -0.41 13.75 10.12
N SER A 169 -0.02 14.37 11.23
CA SER A 169 -0.98 14.91 12.18
C SER A 169 -0.74 16.38 12.47
N ASN A 170 -1.77 17.19 12.23
CA ASN A 170 -1.90 18.53 12.79
C ASN A 170 -2.48 18.50 14.23
N ASP A 171 -3.04 17.37 14.66
CA ASP A 171 -3.64 17.17 15.98
C ASP A 171 -2.58 16.69 16.99
N ARG A 172 -2.05 17.64 17.75
CA ARG A 172 -1.02 17.39 18.78
C ARG A 172 -1.46 16.37 19.85
N MET A 173 -2.75 16.15 20.05
CA MET A 173 -3.27 15.26 21.10
C MET A 173 -3.49 13.83 20.61
N ARG A 174 -3.94 13.64 19.37
CA ARG A 174 -4.24 12.29 18.84
C ARG A 174 -3.10 11.65 18.04
N ARG A 175 -2.22 12.45 17.43
CA ARG A 175 -1.01 12.01 16.71
C ARG A 175 -1.13 10.65 15.99
N PRO A 176 -2.13 10.45 15.10
CA PRO A 176 -2.28 9.22 14.30
C PRO A 176 -1.02 8.89 13.48
N ASP A 177 -0.23 9.90 13.13
CA ASP A 177 1.08 9.76 12.49
C ASP A 177 2.07 8.97 13.34
N LEU A 178 2.10 9.19 14.66
CA LEU A 178 3.00 8.47 15.56
C LEU A 178 2.62 7.00 15.65
N TRP A 179 1.32 6.71 15.76
CA TRP A 179 0.84 5.33 15.73
C TRP A 179 1.24 4.62 14.43
N ALA A 180 1.00 5.26 13.28
CA ALA A 180 1.35 4.68 11.98
C ALA A 180 2.87 4.43 11.84
N ARG A 181 3.70 5.36 12.31
CA ARG A 181 5.17 5.18 12.33
C ARG A 181 5.62 4.06 13.27
N LEU A 182 5.01 3.93 14.45
CA LEU A 182 5.29 2.82 15.35
C LEU A 182 4.94 1.48 14.71
N GLN A 183 3.82 1.39 13.98
CA GLN A 183 3.46 0.18 13.24
C GLN A 183 4.46 -0.14 12.13
N MET A 184 4.91 0.86 11.37
CA MET A 184 5.98 0.69 10.36
C MET A 184 7.25 0.17 11.00
N GLN A 185 7.70 0.78 12.11
CA GLN A 185 8.90 0.35 12.80
C GLN A 185 8.78 -1.08 13.33
N HIS A 186 7.66 -1.43 13.96
CA HIS A 186 7.42 -2.80 14.41
C HIS A 186 7.41 -3.80 13.24
N GLY A 187 6.89 -3.41 12.07
CA GLY A 187 6.92 -4.24 10.87
C GLY A 187 8.34 -4.50 10.37
N LEU A 188 9.18 -3.46 10.32
CA LEU A 188 10.59 -3.57 9.94
C LEU A 188 11.39 -4.41 10.94
N ASP A 189 11.16 -4.21 12.24
CA ASP A 189 11.81 -5.00 13.30
C ASP A 189 11.46 -6.48 13.19
N ASN A 190 10.19 -6.80 12.91
CA ASN A 190 9.74 -8.19 12.70
C ASN A 190 10.35 -8.82 11.45
N MET A 191 10.47 -8.06 10.36
CA MET A 191 11.10 -8.52 9.12
C MET A 191 12.60 -8.82 9.36
N ASN A 192 13.32 -7.90 9.99
CA ASN A 192 14.73 -8.09 10.33
C ASN A 192 14.93 -9.26 11.32
N ALA A 193 14.08 -9.40 12.35
CA ALA A 193 14.13 -10.53 13.28
C ALA A 193 13.90 -11.88 12.58
N TYR A 194 13.05 -11.92 11.56
CA TYR A 194 12.85 -13.11 10.73
C TYR A 194 14.07 -13.41 9.86
N GLU A 195 14.67 -12.41 9.20
CA GLU A 195 15.87 -12.59 8.37
C GLU A 195 17.08 -13.07 9.18
N MET A 196 17.19 -12.62 10.44
CA MET A 196 18.19 -13.11 11.38
C MET A 196 17.86 -14.48 12.00
N GLY A 197 16.71 -15.07 11.67
CA GLY A 197 16.27 -16.39 12.16
C GLY A 197 15.82 -16.41 13.62
N TYR A 198 15.54 -15.25 14.22
CA TYR A 198 15.14 -15.14 15.62
C TYR A 198 13.65 -15.42 15.85
N THR A 199 12.81 -15.23 14.83
CA THR A 199 11.35 -15.40 14.94
C THR A 199 10.78 -16.07 13.70
N MET A 200 9.71 -16.87 13.85
CA MET A 200 8.86 -17.23 12.72
C MET A 200 8.01 -16.02 12.32
N SER A 201 7.88 -15.76 11.01
CA SER A 201 7.07 -14.65 10.48
C SER A 201 5.83 -15.15 9.74
N TYR A 202 4.86 -14.25 9.60
CA TYR A 202 3.73 -14.46 8.69
C TYR A 202 4.10 -13.95 7.31
N ALA A 203 3.65 -14.65 6.27
CA ALA A 203 3.72 -14.11 4.92
C ALA A 203 2.98 -12.77 4.85
N SER A 204 3.52 -11.81 4.08
CA SER A 204 2.82 -10.57 3.75
C SER A 204 1.44 -10.89 3.19
N LEU A 205 0.41 -10.13 3.61
CA LEU A 205 -0.94 -10.26 3.06
C LEU A 205 -0.96 -10.12 1.55
N GLN A 206 -0.05 -9.34 0.96
CA GLN A 206 0.05 -9.16 -0.48
C GLN A 206 0.44 -10.47 -1.16
N SER A 207 1.38 -11.22 -0.55
CA SER A 207 1.72 -12.57 -1.01
C SER A 207 0.55 -13.56 -0.86
N VAL A 208 -0.28 -13.40 0.18
CA VAL A 208 -1.47 -14.23 0.38
C VAL A 208 -2.53 -13.90 -0.68
N VAL A 209 -2.81 -12.63 -0.94
CA VAL A 209 -3.72 -12.16 -1.99
C VAL A 209 -3.33 -12.77 -3.34
N TRP A 210 -2.06 -12.64 -3.73
CA TRP A 210 -1.58 -13.19 -5.00
C TRP A 210 -1.69 -14.71 -5.07
N ARG A 211 -1.40 -15.43 -3.98
CA ARG A 211 -1.55 -16.88 -3.93
C ARG A 211 -3.00 -17.31 -4.10
N VAL A 212 -3.94 -16.66 -3.40
CA VAL A 212 -5.37 -16.97 -3.50
C VAL A 212 -5.89 -16.64 -4.90
N PHE A 213 -5.47 -15.50 -5.46
CA PHE A 213 -5.80 -15.07 -6.81
C PHE A 213 -5.33 -16.09 -7.87
N CYS A 214 -4.04 -16.44 -7.85
CA CYS A 214 -3.44 -17.41 -8.76
C CYS A 214 -4.12 -18.78 -8.67
N ARG A 215 -4.44 -19.24 -7.46
CA ARG A 215 -5.18 -20.50 -7.26
C ARG A 215 -6.58 -20.45 -7.85
N ARG A 216 -7.25 -19.29 -7.81
CA ARG A 216 -8.63 -19.12 -8.30
C ARG A 216 -8.71 -18.92 -9.82
N VAL A 217 -7.70 -18.28 -10.40
CA VAL A 217 -7.63 -17.96 -11.85
C VAL A 217 -6.76 -18.96 -12.62
N GLU A 218 -6.14 -19.91 -11.91
CA GLU A 218 -5.25 -20.94 -12.47
C GLU A 218 -4.06 -20.34 -13.24
N CYS A 219 -3.40 -19.35 -12.65
CA CYS A 219 -2.22 -18.72 -13.22
C CYS A 219 -0.96 -18.86 -12.34
N SER A 220 0.20 -18.60 -12.92
CA SER A 220 1.46 -18.55 -12.16
C SER A 220 1.57 -17.22 -11.38
N LEU A 221 2.43 -17.19 -10.35
CA LEU A 221 2.76 -15.93 -9.67
C LEU A 221 3.45 -14.92 -10.61
N GLN A 222 4.20 -15.40 -11.61
CA GLN A 222 4.88 -14.55 -12.60
C GLN A 222 3.88 -13.84 -13.51
N ASP A 223 2.76 -14.50 -13.84
CA ASP A 223 1.72 -13.94 -14.71
C ASP A 223 0.64 -13.17 -13.93
N SER A 224 0.65 -13.25 -12.60
CA SER A 224 -0.40 -12.73 -11.72
C SER A 224 -0.70 -11.26 -11.96
N TRP A 225 0.33 -10.40 -12.04
CA TRP A 225 0.18 -8.97 -12.30
C TRP A 225 -0.51 -8.69 -13.63
N LYS A 226 -0.05 -9.33 -14.71
CA LYS A 226 -0.60 -9.13 -16.05
C LYS A 226 -2.08 -9.49 -16.09
N ILE A 227 -2.44 -10.63 -15.54
CA ILE A 227 -3.82 -11.14 -15.56
C ILE A 227 -4.72 -10.31 -14.65
N ALA A 228 -4.24 -9.92 -13.47
CA ALA A 228 -4.99 -9.04 -12.56
C ALA A 228 -5.24 -7.67 -13.21
N ARG A 229 -4.23 -7.08 -13.85
CA ARG A 229 -4.36 -5.83 -14.60
C ARG A 229 -5.41 -5.94 -15.71
N GLU A 230 -5.34 -6.98 -16.54
CA GLU A 230 -6.33 -7.21 -17.62
C GLU A 230 -7.76 -7.36 -17.08
N ARG A 231 -7.93 -7.99 -15.91
CA ARG A 231 -9.23 -8.07 -15.22
C ARG A 231 -9.72 -6.72 -14.71
N VAL A 232 -8.85 -5.93 -14.07
CA VAL A 232 -9.19 -4.58 -13.62
C VAL A 232 -9.58 -3.70 -14.82
N GLU A 233 -8.86 -3.80 -15.93
CA GLU A 233 -9.19 -3.10 -17.18
C GLU A 233 -10.57 -3.52 -17.71
N ALA A 234 -10.88 -4.82 -17.74
CA ALA A 234 -12.18 -5.32 -18.15
C ALA A 234 -13.32 -4.84 -17.22
N GLN A 235 -13.09 -4.79 -15.90
CA GLN A 235 -14.04 -4.22 -14.95
C GLN A 235 -14.26 -2.74 -15.18
N MET A 236 -13.17 -1.97 -15.35
CA MET A 236 -13.24 -0.55 -15.65
C MET A 236 -14.00 -0.28 -16.95
N GLN A 237 -13.92 -1.15 -17.97
CA GLN A 237 -14.72 -1.06 -19.19
C GLN A 237 -16.24 -1.11 -18.92
N GLY A 238 -16.65 -1.87 -17.90
CA GLY A 238 -18.05 -2.03 -17.50
C GLY A 238 -18.63 -0.88 -16.66
N TYR A 239 -17.80 0.03 -16.16
CA TYR A 239 -18.27 1.16 -15.36
C TYR A 239 -19.13 2.13 -16.18
N LYS A 240 -20.22 2.60 -15.56
CA LYS A 240 -21.11 3.63 -16.10
C LYS A 240 -20.68 4.99 -15.55
N VAL A 241 -20.24 5.87 -16.45
CA VAL A 241 -19.52 7.12 -16.16
C VAL A 241 -20.29 8.35 -16.64
#